data_AF-A0A818YYA6-F1
#
_entry.id   AF-A0A818YYA6-F1
#
_cell.length_a   1.000
_cell.length_b   1.000
_cell.length_c   1.000
_cell.angle_alpha   90.00
_cell.angle_beta   90.00
_cell.angle_gamma   90.00
#
_symmetry.space_group_name_H-M   'P 1'
#
loop_
_entity.id
_entity.type
_entity.pdbx_description
1 polymer ?
#
loop_
_entity_poly.entity_id
_entity_poly.type
_entity_poly.pdbx_seq_one_letter_code
_entity_poly.pdbx_strand_id
1 'polypeptide(L)'
;MDVFLSQPTSHDHAPQPDHVPAIQLKNEIKARAATTDEPSSSILHSALRTYPISAAGQLPRSNALTLTVRRQRTAETVDANGRLPEKLRKTYRDEDFILHEDEHLIILTTKNNLSILKQNKHWFADGTFKDVFHFSQAVWRQVQNKGLATKYREDESFRLNIKKLIVLAFVPVGEVTTAFDLIVGQFDDDTDDLLDYFEKNLDW
;
A
#
# COMPACT_ATOMS: atom_id res chain seq x y z
N MET A 1 19.70 21.58 0.08
CA MET A 1 18.68 20.53 -0.06
C MET A 1 17.63 21.15 -0.94
N ASP A 2 17.68 20.85 -2.23
CA ASP A 2 16.76 21.43 -3.20
C ASP A 2 15.48 20.62 -3.15
N VAL A 3 14.43 21.20 -2.58
CA VAL A 3 13.11 20.58 -2.50
C VAL A 3 12.35 20.96 -3.76
N PHE A 4 12.21 20.02 -4.69
CA PHE A 4 11.30 20.17 -5.81
C PHE A 4 9.88 19.86 -5.33
N LEU A 5 9.16 20.90 -4.91
CA LEU A 5 7.74 20.81 -4.61
C LEU A 5 6.96 20.85 -5.94
N SER A 6 6.33 19.74 -6.32
CA SER A 6 5.29 19.80 -7.33
C SER A 6 4.16 20.68 -6.81
N GLN A 7 3.68 21.61 -7.65
CA GLN A 7 2.49 22.37 -7.34
C GLN A 7 1.32 21.39 -7.20
N PRO A 8 0.39 21.57 -6.24
CA PRO A 8 -0.78 20.73 -6.13
C PRO A 8 -1.48 20.64 -7.48
N THR A 9 -1.74 19.42 -7.96
CA THR A 9 -2.61 19.22 -9.10
C THR A 9 -3.97 19.85 -8.80
N SER A 10 -4.48 20.71 -9.68
CA SER A 10 -5.85 21.22 -9.58
C SER A 10 -6.80 20.02 -9.74
N HIS A 11 -7.21 19.45 -8.61
CA HIS A 11 -8.31 18.50 -8.52
C HIS A 11 -9.62 19.29 -8.39
N ASP A 12 -9.96 20.07 -9.43
CA ASP A 12 -11.23 20.79 -9.54
C ASP A 12 -12.34 19.85 -10.04
N HIS A 13 -12.79 18.97 -9.16
CA HIS A 13 -14.07 18.29 -9.34
C HIS A 13 -14.99 18.64 -8.19
N ALA A 14 -16.24 18.95 -8.52
CA ALA A 14 -17.26 19.15 -7.51
C ALA A 14 -17.34 17.88 -6.62
N PRO A 15 -17.50 18.03 -5.28
CA PRO A 15 -17.62 16.90 -4.40
C PRO A 15 -18.79 16.02 -4.85
N GLN A 16 -18.54 14.72 -4.99
CA GLN A 16 -19.55 13.75 -5.40
C GLN A 16 -20.42 13.39 -4.18
N PRO A 17 -21.66 13.93 -4.08
CA PRO A 17 -22.48 13.80 -2.88
C PRO A 17 -22.87 12.34 -2.58
N ASP A 18 -22.91 11.49 -3.60
CA ASP A 18 -23.30 10.09 -3.51
C ASP A 18 -22.32 9.24 -2.68
N HIS A 19 -21.09 9.73 -2.46
CA HIS A 19 -20.13 9.06 -1.55
C HIS A 19 -20.45 9.25 -0.08
N VAL A 20 -21.16 10.33 0.29
CA VAL A 20 -21.45 10.64 1.70
C VAL A 20 -22.26 9.52 2.36
N PRO A 21 -23.37 9.02 1.74
CA PRO A 21 -24.10 7.88 2.29
C PRO A 21 -23.26 6.61 2.43
N ALA A 22 -22.35 6.33 1.49
CA ALA A 22 -21.48 5.15 1.55
C ALA A 22 -20.49 5.22 2.73
N ILE A 23 -19.95 6.41 3.01
CA ILE A 23 -19.07 6.65 4.16
C ILE A 23 -19.86 6.50 5.47
N GLN A 24 -21.05 7.09 5.55
CA GLN A 24 -21.93 7.00 6.73
C GLN A 24 -22.32 5.54 7.03
N LEU A 25 -22.76 4.79 6.01
CA LEU A 25 -23.06 3.36 6.13
C LEU A 25 -21.88 2.57 6.70
N LYS A 26 -20.68 2.81 6.19
CA LYS A 26 -19.46 2.13 6.66
C LYS A 26 -19.15 2.46 8.12
N ASN A 27 -19.35 3.71 8.53
CA ASN A 27 -19.14 4.14 9.92
C ASN A 27 -20.19 3.53 10.86
N GLU A 28 -21.45 3.45 10.46
CA GLU A 28 -22.51 2.78 11.22
C GLU A 28 -22.18 1.30 11.44
N ILE A 29 -21.82 0.59 10.37
CA ILE A 29 -21.45 -0.83 10.43
C ILE A 29 -20.27 -1.04 11.38
N LYS A 30 -19.23 -0.18 11.32
CA LYS A 30 -18.09 -0.24 12.22
C LYS A 30 -18.50 0.00 13.68
N ALA A 31 -19.30 1.02 13.94
CA ALA A 31 -19.76 1.32 15.30
C ALA A 31 -20.53 0.14 15.90
N ARG A 32 -21.53 -0.40 15.16
CA ARG A 32 -22.30 -1.57 15.61
C ARG A 32 -21.45 -2.83 15.78
N ALA A 33 -20.51 -3.06 14.86
CA ALA A 33 -19.62 -4.22 14.96
C ALA A 33 -18.70 -4.14 16.19
N ALA A 34 -18.39 -2.94 16.68
CA ALA A 34 -17.58 -2.73 17.88
C ALA A 34 -18.37 -2.86 19.19
N THR A 35 -19.68 -2.61 19.18
CA THR A 35 -20.51 -2.56 20.40
C THR A 35 -21.50 -3.71 20.53
N THR A 36 -21.62 -4.59 19.53
CA THR A 36 -22.62 -5.68 19.52
C THR A 36 -22.05 -6.99 18.99
N ASP A 37 -22.61 -8.11 19.45
CA ASP A 37 -22.31 -9.47 18.99
C ASP A 37 -23.24 -9.98 17.88
N GLU A 38 -24.05 -9.10 17.29
CA GLU A 38 -25.00 -9.46 16.24
C GLU A 38 -24.32 -10.19 15.05
N PRO A 39 -25.00 -11.14 14.39
CA PRO A 39 -24.46 -11.72 13.15
C PRO A 39 -24.18 -10.63 12.11
N SER A 40 -23.10 -10.77 11.33
CA SER A 40 -22.76 -9.78 10.29
C SER A 40 -23.92 -9.53 9.33
N SER A 41 -24.68 -10.58 8.99
CA SER A 41 -25.89 -10.47 8.17
C SER A 41 -26.95 -9.55 8.78
N SER A 42 -27.18 -9.63 10.09
CA SER A 42 -28.13 -8.76 10.82
C SER A 42 -27.72 -7.29 10.73
N ILE A 43 -26.45 -7.00 11.04
CA ILE A 43 -25.90 -5.64 10.96
C ILE A 43 -26.05 -5.08 9.54
N LEU A 44 -25.73 -5.90 8.53
CA LEU A 44 -25.82 -5.51 7.12
C LEU A 44 -27.26 -5.26 6.68
N HIS A 45 -28.17 -6.18 6.96
CA HIS A 45 -29.58 -6.02 6.57
C HIS A 45 -30.20 -4.79 7.21
N SER A 46 -29.87 -4.53 8.48
CA SER A 46 -30.36 -3.34 9.17
C SER A 46 -29.78 -2.06 8.57
N ALA A 47 -28.47 -2.00 8.34
CA ALA A 47 -27.80 -0.79 7.84
C ALA A 47 -28.14 -0.51 6.37
N LEU A 48 -28.37 -1.54 5.56
CA LEU A 48 -28.79 -1.40 4.16
C LEU A 48 -30.24 -0.93 4.01
N ARG A 49 -31.10 -1.16 5.00
CA ARG A 49 -32.52 -0.78 4.95
C ARG A 49 -32.71 0.74 4.86
N THR A 50 -31.79 1.49 5.46
CA THR A 50 -31.80 2.96 5.48
C THR A 50 -30.93 3.57 4.39
N TYR A 51 -30.28 2.75 3.55
CA TYR A 51 -29.38 3.24 2.52
C TYR A 51 -30.16 3.86 1.35
N PRO A 52 -29.81 5.09 0.91
CA PRO A 52 -30.58 5.79 -0.11
C PRO A 52 -30.36 5.17 -1.50
N ILE A 53 -31.46 4.95 -2.22
CA ILE A 53 -31.44 4.41 -3.61
C ILE A 53 -30.65 5.33 -4.54
N SER A 54 -30.68 6.65 -4.31
CA SER A 54 -29.91 7.62 -5.09
C SER A 54 -28.40 7.40 -5.03
N ALA A 55 -27.89 6.77 -3.96
CA ALA A 55 -26.48 6.45 -3.80
C ALA A 55 -26.16 4.97 -4.10
N ALA A 56 -27.10 4.19 -4.66
CA ALA A 56 -26.92 2.76 -4.90
C ALA A 56 -25.66 2.42 -5.72
N GLY A 57 -25.26 3.31 -6.65
CA GLY A 57 -24.03 3.15 -7.43
C GLY A 57 -22.73 3.19 -6.61
N GLN A 58 -22.76 3.80 -5.42
CA GLN A 58 -21.63 3.87 -4.49
C GLN A 58 -21.66 2.80 -3.41
N LEU A 59 -22.64 1.89 -3.45
CA LEU A 59 -22.80 0.88 -2.43
C LEU A 59 -21.64 -0.15 -2.51
N PRO A 60 -20.87 -0.35 -1.42
CA PRO A 60 -19.85 -1.38 -1.41
C PRO A 60 -20.46 -2.79 -1.52
N ARG A 61 -19.73 -3.72 -2.14
CA ARG A 61 -20.15 -5.13 -2.22
C ARG A 61 -20.40 -5.71 -0.82
N SER A 62 -21.44 -6.54 -0.67
CA SER A 62 -21.80 -7.15 0.62
C SER A 62 -20.64 -7.88 1.29
N ASN A 63 -19.81 -8.60 0.53
CA ASN A 63 -18.61 -9.25 1.07
C ASN A 63 -17.60 -8.27 1.67
N ALA A 64 -17.44 -7.08 1.08
CA ALA A 64 -16.55 -6.05 1.62
C ALA A 64 -17.08 -5.48 2.95
N LEU A 65 -18.40 -5.33 3.07
CA LEU A 65 -19.03 -4.90 4.31
C LEU A 65 -18.95 -6.00 5.40
N THR A 66 -19.16 -7.27 5.04
CA THR A 66 -18.92 -8.41 5.94
C THR A 66 -17.48 -8.46 6.44
N LEU A 67 -16.50 -8.25 5.55
CA LEU A 67 -15.10 -8.16 5.94
C LEU A 67 -14.84 -6.97 6.87
N THR A 68 -15.54 -5.86 6.68
CA THR A 68 -15.45 -4.69 7.58
C THR A 68 -15.91 -5.06 8.99
N VAL A 69 -17.04 -5.75 9.15
CA VAL A 69 -17.50 -6.25 10.46
C VAL A 69 -16.47 -7.17 11.09
N ARG A 70 -15.97 -8.17 10.35
CA ARG A 70 -14.98 -9.12 10.85
C ARG A 70 -13.71 -8.41 11.31
N ARG A 71 -13.17 -7.52 10.48
CA ARG A 71 -11.97 -6.73 10.79
C ARG A 71 -12.16 -5.87 12.03
N GLN A 72 -13.33 -5.25 12.19
CA GLN A 72 -13.61 -4.42 13.36
C GLN A 72 -13.63 -5.25 14.66
N ARG A 73 -14.17 -6.47 14.61
CA ARG A 73 -14.24 -7.37 15.78
C ARG A 73 -12.91 -8.00 16.15
N THR A 74 -12.05 -8.26 15.16
CA THR A 74 -10.73 -8.85 15.37
C THR A 74 -9.61 -7.80 15.45
N ALA A 75 -9.94 -6.52 15.35
CA ALA A 75 -8.95 -5.46 15.44
C ALA A 75 -8.38 -5.43 16.86
N GLU A 76 -7.06 -5.47 16.96
CA GLU A 76 -6.41 -5.23 18.24
C GLU A 76 -6.49 -3.76 18.58
N THR A 77 -6.83 -3.48 19.84
CA THR A 77 -6.88 -2.12 20.35
C THR A 77 -5.48 -1.62 20.65
N VAL A 78 -5.28 -0.32 20.47
CA VAL A 78 -4.12 0.36 21.04
C VAL A 78 -4.11 0.20 22.57
N ASP A 79 -2.93 0.24 23.17
CA ASP A 79 -2.81 0.16 24.62
C ASP A 79 -3.36 1.43 25.32
N ALA A 80 -3.32 1.45 26.65
CA ALA A 80 -3.80 2.59 27.45
C ALA A 80 -3.11 3.93 27.11
N ASN A 81 -1.94 3.88 26.47
CA ASN A 81 -1.15 5.03 26.08
C ASN A 81 -1.27 5.33 24.57
N GLY A 82 -2.23 4.70 23.88
CA GLY A 82 -2.44 4.87 22.44
C GLY A 82 -1.40 4.19 21.56
N ARG A 83 -0.54 3.33 22.13
CA ARG A 83 0.54 2.67 21.36
C ARG A 83 0.01 1.52 20.54
N LEU A 84 0.64 1.30 19.39
CA LEU A 84 0.34 0.18 18.51
C LEU A 84 0.61 -1.17 19.21
N PRO A 85 -0.26 -2.19 19.01
CA PRO A 85 -0.08 -3.54 19.53
C PRO A 85 1.28 -4.14 19.13
N GLU A 86 1.90 -4.93 20.03
CA GLU A 86 3.25 -5.49 19.85
C GLU A 86 3.43 -6.22 18.51
N LYS A 87 2.42 -7.00 18.09
CA LYS A 87 2.46 -7.73 16.82
C LYS A 87 2.62 -6.84 15.57
N LEU A 88 2.23 -5.57 15.68
CA LEU A 88 2.31 -4.58 14.59
C LEU A 88 3.58 -3.74 14.67
N ARG A 89 4.37 -3.88 15.74
CA ARG A 89 5.59 -3.09 15.95
C ARG A 89 6.81 -3.69 15.26
N LYS A 90 6.69 -4.91 14.76
CA LYS A 90 7.75 -5.65 14.07
C LYS A 90 7.36 -6.00 12.65
N THR A 91 8.37 -6.15 11.79
CA THR A 91 8.20 -6.71 10.46
C THR A 91 7.92 -8.22 10.53
N TYR A 92 7.51 -8.81 9.42
CA TYR A 92 7.37 -10.27 9.28
C TYR A 92 8.71 -11.04 9.44
N ARG A 93 9.84 -10.33 9.48
CA ARG A 93 11.19 -10.87 9.73
C ARG A 93 11.67 -10.61 11.16
N ASP A 94 10.76 -10.25 12.07
CA ASP A 94 11.06 -9.95 13.48
C ASP A 94 11.99 -8.72 13.69
N GLU A 95 12.15 -7.87 12.67
CA GLU A 95 12.86 -6.59 12.81
C GLU A 95 11.96 -5.50 13.38
N ASP A 96 12.49 -4.64 14.26
CA ASP A 96 11.79 -3.45 14.75
C ASP A 96 11.36 -2.54 13.59
N PHE A 97 10.08 -2.17 13.56
CA PHE A 97 9.46 -1.37 12.50
C PHE A 97 8.95 -0.01 12.98
N ILE A 98 8.90 0.23 14.29
CA ILE A 98 8.61 1.54 14.88
C ILE A 98 9.93 2.20 15.26
N LEU A 99 10.34 3.22 14.51
CA LEU A 99 11.55 3.99 14.84
C LEU A 99 11.26 5.07 15.87
N HIS A 100 10.11 5.74 15.73
CA HIS A 100 9.67 6.84 16.59
C HIS A 100 8.15 6.77 16.74
N GLU A 101 7.65 7.06 17.93
CA GLU A 101 6.22 7.08 18.26
C GLU A 101 6.01 8.08 19.39
N ASP A 102 5.32 9.18 19.08
CA ASP A 102 4.78 10.13 20.04
C ASP A 102 3.30 10.43 19.74
N GLU A 103 2.72 11.40 20.43
CA GLU A 103 1.30 11.76 20.30
C GLU A 103 0.90 12.27 18.90
N HIS A 104 1.83 12.79 18.11
CA HIS A 104 1.56 13.48 16.85
C HIS A 104 2.17 12.77 15.63
N LEU A 105 3.24 11.99 15.84
CA LEU A 105 4.04 11.42 14.77
C LEU A 105 4.47 9.99 15.09
N ILE A 106 4.23 9.11 14.13
CA ILE A 106 4.76 7.76 14.11
C ILE A 106 5.66 7.62 12.88
N ILE A 107 6.91 7.20 13.09
CA ILE A 107 7.85 6.90 12.01
C ILE A 107 7.99 5.39 11.90
N LEU A 108 7.48 4.85 10.79
CA LEU A 108 7.51 3.42 10.47
C LEU A 108 8.68 3.12 9.53
N THR A 109 9.76 2.54 10.05
CA THR A 109 10.91 2.13 9.25
C THR A 109 11.82 1.17 10.02
N THR A 110 12.76 0.54 9.32
CA THR A 110 13.79 -0.32 9.94
C THR A 110 15.16 0.35 9.91
N LYS A 111 16.10 -0.14 10.74
CA LYS A 111 17.50 0.31 10.70
C LYS A 111 18.14 0.08 9.32
N ASN A 112 17.76 -0.99 8.63
CA ASN A 112 18.25 -1.25 7.27
C ASN A 112 17.77 -0.17 6.30
N ASN A 113 16.48 0.17 6.32
CA ASN A 113 15.95 1.25 5.50
C ASN A 113 16.63 2.59 5.79
N LEU A 114 16.93 2.90 7.07
CA LEU A 114 17.68 4.11 7.43
C LEU A 114 19.12 4.10 6.88
N SER A 115 19.79 2.94 6.90
CA SER A 115 21.13 2.79 6.31
C SER A 115 21.10 3.07 4.81
N ILE A 116 20.11 2.52 4.11
CA ILE A 116 19.88 2.77 2.69
C ILE A 116 19.64 4.26 2.45
N LEU A 117 18.75 4.91 3.21
CA LEU A 117 18.48 6.33 3.08
C LEU A 117 19.75 7.18 3.31
N LYS A 118 20.54 6.85 4.33
CA LYS A 118 21.78 7.57 4.66
C LYS A 118 22.84 7.50 3.55
N GLN A 119 22.90 6.40 2.81
CA GLN A 119 23.90 6.19 1.75
C GLN A 119 23.54 6.86 0.42
N ASN A 120 22.26 7.17 0.21
CA ASN A 120 21.75 7.71 -1.06
C ASN A 120 21.59 9.22 -1.00
N LYS A 121 22.10 9.92 -2.03
CA LYS A 121 22.08 11.39 -2.12
C LYS A 121 20.70 11.98 -2.38
N HIS A 122 19.82 11.21 -3.01
CA HIS A 122 18.50 11.66 -3.46
C HIS A 122 17.43 10.74 -2.92
N TRP A 123 16.36 11.33 -2.37
CA TRP A 123 15.21 10.62 -1.84
C TRP A 123 13.96 11.00 -2.64
N PHE A 124 13.21 9.99 -3.04
CA PHE A 124 11.93 10.15 -3.73
C PHE A 124 10.82 9.69 -2.78
N ALA A 125 9.78 10.52 -2.65
CA ALA A 125 8.62 10.22 -1.82
C ALA A 125 7.35 10.58 -2.59
N ASP A 126 6.41 9.65 -2.64
CA ASP A 126 5.06 9.88 -3.16
C ASP A 126 4.08 10.02 -1.99
N GLY A 127 3.36 11.13 -1.93
CA GLY A 127 2.33 11.37 -0.90
C GLY A 127 1.01 10.63 -1.18
N THR A 128 0.85 10.03 -2.36
CA THR A 128 -0.43 9.55 -2.86
C THR A 128 -0.66 8.05 -2.60
N PHE A 129 0.39 7.28 -2.30
CA PHE A 129 0.38 5.84 -1.97
C PHE A 129 -0.46 4.92 -2.90
N LYS A 130 -0.90 5.40 -4.07
CA LYS A 130 -1.87 4.68 -4.91
C LYS A 130 -1.21 3.98 -6.09
N ASP A 131 -0.49 4.73 -6.91
CA ASP A 131 -0.04 4.21 -8.21
C ASP A 131 1.17 3.29 -8.06
N VAL A 132 2.18 3.70 -7.30
CA VAL A 132 3.36 2.86 -7.01
C VAL A 132 2.98 1.63 -6.18
N PHE A 133 1.93 1.73 -5.35
CA PHE A 133 1.41 0.58 -4.62
C PHE A 133 0.88 -0.49 -5.58
N HIS A 134 0.02 -0.14 -6.52
CA HIS A 134 -0.50 -1.12 -7.49
C HIS A 134 0.58 -1.69 -8.41
N PHE A 135 1.53 -0.85 -8.84
CA PHE A 135 2.65 -1.30 -9.65
C PHE A 135 3.54 -2.29 -8.88
N SER A 136 3.95 -1.96 -7.64
CA SER A 136 4.73 -2.88 -6.80
C SER A 136 4.03 -4.22 -6.56
N GLN A 137 2.70 -4.23 -6.42
CA GLN A 137 1.91 -5.46 -6.31
C GLN A 137 1.89 -6.28 -7.60
N ALA A 138 1.91 -5.64 -8.78
CA ALA A 138 2.01 -6.32 -10.06
C ALA A 138 3.40 -6.94 -10.25
N VAL A 139 4.46 -6.19 -9.92
CA VAL A 139 5.84 -6.69 -9.91
C VAL A 139 5.98 -7.91 -9.01
N TRP A 140 5.45 -7.84 -7.78
CA TRP A 140 5.50 -8.96 -6.85
C TRP A 140 4.81 -10.21 -7.41
N ARG A 141 3.66 -10.06 -8.07
CA ARG A 141 2.98 -11.19 -8.72
C ARG A 141 3.84 -11.84 -9.80
N GLN A 142 4.60 -11.07 -10.56
CA GLN A 142 5.52 -11.63 -11.57
C GLN A 142 6.68 -12.40 -10.94
N VAL A 143 7.28 -11.85 -9.89
CA VAL A 143 8.32 -12.53 -9.10
C VAL A 143 7.79 -13.88 -8.58
N GLN A 144 6.55 -13.92 -8.09
CA GLN A 144 5.92 -15.17 -7.64
C GLN A 144 5.66 -16.15 -8.78
N ASN A 145 5.05 -15.69 -9.87
CA ASN A 145 4.68 -16.53 -11.02
C ASN A 145 5.89 -17.18 -11.71
N LYS A 146 7.06 -16.54 -11.63
CA LYS A 146 8.32 -17.03 -12.19
C LYS A 146 9.13 -17.88 -11.20
N GLY A 147 8.59 -18.20 -10.03
CA GLY A 147 9.27 -19.03 -9.03
C GLY A 147 10.39 -18.30 -8.25
N LEU A 148 10.55 -16.99 -8.46
CA LEU A 148 11.63 -16.19 -7.87
C LEU A 148 11.33 -15.73 -6.43
N ALA A 149 10.23 -16.19 -5.83
CA ALA A 149 9.82 -15.79 -4.49
C ALA A 149 10.83 -16.18 -3.40
N THR A 150 11.48 -17.34 -3.52
CA THR A 150 12.53 -17.76 -2.58
C THR A 150 13.78 -16.91 -2.74
N LYS A 151 14.26 -16.72 -3.99
CA LYS A 151 15.37 -15.82 -4.33
C LYS A 151 15.14 -14.41 -3.77
N TYR A 152 13.94 -13.83 -3.96
CA TYR A 152 13.58 -12.54 -3.39
C TYR A 152 13.66 -12.47 -1.86
N ARG A 153 13.39 -13.57 -1.15
CA ARG A 153 13.43 -13.58 0.32
C ARG A 153 14.86 -13.64 0.84
N GLU A 154 15.68 -14.48 0.22
CA GLU A 154 16.98 -14.91 0.71
C GLU A 154 18.14 -14.06 0.15
N ASP A 155 17.99 -13.53 -1.06
CA ASP A 155 18.99 -12.69 -1.73
C ASP A 155 18.64 -11.20 -1.59
N GLU A 156 19.47 -10.47 -0.85
CA GLU A 156 19.31 -9.04 -0.66
C GLU A 156 19.57 -8.22 -1.93
N SER A 157 20.55 -8.60 -2.74
CA SER A 157 20.92 -7.92 -3.98
C SER A 157 19.81 -8.04 -5.02
N PHE A 158 19.30 -9.25 -5.23
CA PHE A 158 18.17 -9.49 -6.14
C PHE A 158 16.93 -8.72 -5.68
N ARG A 159 16.60 -8.77 -4.37
CA ARG A 159 15.49 -8.00 -3.80
C ARG A 159 15.66 -6.50 -4.00
N LEU A 160 16.88 -5.98 -3.86
CA LEU A 160 17.16 -4.56 -4.09
C LEU A 160 16.98 -4.21 -5.57
N ASN A 161 17.38 -5.06 -6.50
CA ASN A 161 17.20 -4.83 -7.93
C ASN A 161 15.73 -4.84 -8.34
N ILE A 162 14.91 -5.73 -7.77
CA ILE A 162 13.45 -5.68 -7.93
C ILE A 162 12.86 -4.36 -7.42
N LYS A 163 13.35 -3.85 -6.28
CA LYS A 163 12.93 -2.54 -5.78
C LYS A 163 13.34 -1.41 -6.73
N LYS A 164 14.53 -1.47 -7.34
CA LYS A 164 14.95 -0.48 -8.34
C LYS A 164 14.04 -0.47 -9.57
N LEU A 165 13.58 -1.64 -10.04
CA LEU A 165 12.60 -1.73 -11.14
C LEU A 165 11.29 -0.99 -10.78
N ILE A 166 10.82 -1.09 -9.54
CA ILE A 166 9.63 -0.37 -9.09
C ILE A 166 9.87 1.15 -9.09
N VAL A 167 11.09 1.58 -8.76
CA VAL A 167 11.47 3.00 -8.66
C VAL A 167 11.59 3.67 -10.04
N LEU A 168 11.63 2.92 -11.14
CA LEU A 168 11.57 3.49 -12.50
C LEU A 168 10.34 4.38 -12.72
N ALA A 169 9.25 4.16 -11.97
CA ALA A 169 8.07 5.03 -11.96
C ALA A 169 8.37 6.49 -11.56
N PHE A 170 9.53 6.76 -10.94
CA PHE A 170 9.98 8.10 -10.53
C PHE A 170 11.04 8.69 -11.46
N VAL A 171 11.51 7.93 -12.46
CA VAL A 171 12.53 8.40 -13.41
C VAL A 171 11.85 9.23 -14.51
N PRO A 172 12.41 10.38 -14.91
CA PRO A 172 11.90 11.14 -16.05
C PRO A 172 11.79 10.27 -17.30
N VAL A 173 10.68 10.37 -18.05
CA VAL A 173 10.38 9.49 -19.21
C VAL A 173 11.57 9.37 -20.18
N GLY A 174 12.26 10.47 -20.49
CA GLY A 174 13.42 10.48 -21.39
C GLY A 174 14.67 9.77 -20.88
N GLU A 175 14.71 9.38 -19.59
CA GLU A 175 15.82 8.68 -18.95
C GLU A 175 15.47 7.23 -18.56
N VAL A 176 14.20 6.82 -18.70
CA VAL A 176 13.71 5.50 -18.23
C VAL A 176 14.47 4.36 -18.90
N THR A 177 14.69 4.40 -20.21
CA THR A 177 15.42 3.35 -20.94
C THR A 177 16.84 3.19 -20.41
N THR A 178 17.57 4.29 -20.25
CA THR A 178 18.94 4.26 -19.70
C THR A 178 18.97 3.74 -18.27
N ALA A 179 18.02 4.17 -17.42
CA ALA A 179 17.91 3.67 -16.06
C ALA A 179 17.56 2.18 -16.01
N PHE A 180 16.68 1.71 -16.91
CA PHE A 180 16.32 0.31 -17.03
C PHE A 180 17.52 -0.55 -17.44
N ASP A 181 18.28 -0.15 -18.46
CA ASP A 181 19.47 -0.87 -18.93
C ASP A 181 20.53 -1.02 -17.81
N LEU A 182 20.74 0.05 -17.02
CA LEU A 182 21.65 0.02 -15.87
C LEU A 182 21.21 -0.96 -14.78
N ILE A 183 19.89 -1.16 -14.62
CA ILE A 183 19.32 -2.09 -13.65
C ILE A 183 19.40 -3.52 -14.18
N VAL A 184 19.06 -3.75 -15.46
CA VAL A 184 19.14 -5.05 -16.14
C VAL A 184 20.53 -5.67 -16.00
N GLY A 185 21.59 -4.88 -16.19
CA GLY A 185 22.97 -5.36 -16.04
C GLY A 185 23.37 -5.80 -14.62
N GLN A 186 22.50 -5.67 -13.62
CA GLN A 186 22.73 -6.11 -12.24
C GLN A 186 21.98 -7.41 -11.90
N PHE A 187 21.18 -7.93 -12.83
CA PHE A 187 20.47 -9.19 -12.66
C PHE A 187 21.27 -10.37 -13.21
N ASP A 188 20.98 -11.56 -12.70
CA ASP A 188 21.55 -12.82 -13.21
C ASP A 188 20.73 -13.35 -14.40
N ASP A 189 21.34 -14.20 -15.23
CA ASP A 189 20.73 -14.80 -16.43
C ASP A 189 19.41 -15.57 -16.16
N ASP A 190 19.18 -16.05 -14.94
CA ASP A 190 17.95 -16.76 -14.56
C ASP A 190 16.72 -15.85 -14.42
N THR A 191 16.86 -14.56 -14.74
CA THR A 191 15.80 -13.54 -14.61
C THR A 191 15.35 -12.93 -15.93
N ASP A 192 15.89 -13.37 -17.08
CA ASP A 192 15.56 -12.85 -18.41
C ASP A 192 14.06 -12.81 -18.65
N ASP A 193 13.36 -13.89 -18.34
CA ASP A 193 11.90 -13.99 -18.44
C ASP A 193 11.15 -12.88 -17.67
N LEU A 194 11.68 -12.45 -16.53
CA LEU A 194 11.11 -11.36 -15.73
C LEU A 194 11.36 -10.01 -16.41
N LEU A 195 12.58 -9.79 -16.88
CA LEU A 195 12.98 -8.53 -17.53
C LEU A 195 12.25 -8.33 -18.85
N ASP A 196 12.08 -9.39 -19.64
CA ASP A 196 11.25 -9.46 -20.84
C ASP A 196 9.81 -8.98 -20.60
N TYR A 197 9.23 -9.33 -19.44
CA TYR A 197 7.89 -8.87 -19.08
C TYR A 197 7.88 -7.36 -18.85
N PHE A 198 8.90 -6.81 -18.20
CA PHE A 198 9.00 -5.37 -17.97
C PHE A 198 9.18 -4.62 -19.28
N GLU A 199 10.08 -5.07 -20.15
CA GLU A 199 10.32 -4.43 -21.46
C GLU A 199 9.07 -4.43 -22.34
N LYS A 200 8.25 -5.51 -22.31
CA LYS A 200 7.02 -5.61 -23.12
C LYS A 200 5.81 -4.87 -22.55
N ASN A 201 5.80 -4.54 -21.26
CA ASN A 201 4.62 -3.96 -20.58
C ASN A 201 4.87 -2.54 -20.06
N LEU A 202 6.13 -2.08 -20.07
CA LEU A 202 6.50 -0.69 -19.89
C LEU A 202 6.75 -0.10 -21.29
N ASP A 203 5.69 0.05 -22.09
CA ASP A 203 5.77 0.96 -23.24
C ASP A 203 5.91 2.38 -22.67
N TRP A 204 7.10 2.98 -22.80
CA TRP A 204 7.39 4.38 -22.51
C TRP A 204 7.31 5.25 -23.76
#